data_AF-A0A2N5M018-F1
#
_entry.id   AF-A0A2N5M018-F1
#
_cell.length_a   1.000
_cell.length_b   1.000
_cell.length_c   1.000
_cell.angle_alpha   90.00
_cell.angle_beta   90.00
_cell.angle_gamma   90.00
#
_symmetry.space_group_name_H-M   'P 1'
#
loop_
_entity.id
_entity.type
_entity.pdbx_description
1 polymer ?
#
loop_
_entity_poly.entity_id
_entity_poly.type
_entity_poly.pdbx_seq_one_letter_code
_entity_poly.pdbx_strand_id
1 'polypeptide(L)'
;MDLEEIWSLFIDTLDKNPHVHSAVYKKSAGIPFLYVTSVSDPFEIPQAEEMIKEASAQVMKGKQLHSETVFVRQSDSLFVFRHRFYVPQRKMFCCGNLCADCIRFNPR
;
A
#
# COMPACT_ATOMS: atom_id res chain seq x y z
N MET A 1 4.14 -8.33 -12.49
CA MET A 1 3.87 -7.01 -11.89
C MET A 1 4.88 -6.83 -10.78
N ASP A 2 5.79 -5.89 -10.96
CA ASP A 2 6.84 -5.66 -10.00
C ASP A 2 6.30 -4.84 -8.83
N LEU A 3 6.43 -5.35 -7.60
CA LEU A 3 6.01 -4.60 -6.41
C LEU A 3 6.88 -3.36 -6.21
N GLU A 4 8.11 -3.34 -6.73
CA GLU A 4 9.00 -2.18 -6.66
C GLU A 4 8.48 -1.03 -7.51
N GLU A 5 7.93 -1.30 -8.70
CA GLU A 5 7.24 -0.28 -9.53
C GLU A 5 6.03 0.30 -8.81
N ILE A 6 5.26 -0.53 -8.08
CA ILE A 6 4.11 -0.07 -7.28
C ILE A 6 4.58 0.87 -6.17
N TRP A 7 5.63 0.48 -5.46
CA TRP A 7 6.20 1.31 -4.40
C TRP A 7 6.75 2.63 -4.93
N SER A 8 7.46 2.62 -6.07
CA SER A 8 7.95 3.84 -6.70
C SER A 8 6.81 4.79 -7.04
N LEU A 9 5.78 4.31 -7.74
CA LEU A 9 4.61 5.12 -8.09
C LEU A 9 3.85 5.61 -6.86
N PHE A 10 3.80 4.80 -5.80
CA PHE A 10 3.12 5.13 -4.56
C PHE A 10 3.83 6.28 -3.82
N ILE A 11 5.15 6.20 -3.70
CA ILE A 11 5.95 7.26 -3.11
C ILE A 11 5.86 8.55 -3.95
N ASP A 12 5.99 8.46 -5.27
CA ASP A 12 5.83 9.60 -6.18
C ASP A 12 4.44 10.25 -6.08
N THR A 13 3.41 9.46 -5.74
CA THR A 13 2.04 9.96 -5.56
C THR A 13 1.90 10.68 -4.22
N LEU A 14 2.53 10.16 -3.16
CA LEU A 14 2.54 10.80 -1.84
C LEU A 14 3.34 12.10 -1.85
N ASP A 15 4.51 12.14 -2.47
CA ASP A 15 5.37 13.33 -2.55
C ASP A 15 4.73 14.49 -3.33
N LYS A 16 3.73 14.20 -4.18
CA LYS A 16 2.94 15.23 -4.88
C LYS A 16 1.81 15.81 -4.03
N ASN A 17 1.54 15.23 -2.86
CA ASN A 17 0.49 15.73 -1.99
C ASN A 17 0.97 17.02 -1.29
N PRO A 18 0.18 18.11 -1.31
CA PRO A 18 0.59 19.39 -0.70
C PRO A 18 0.81 19.32 0.83
N HIS A 19 0.29 18.29 1.50
CA HIS A 19 0.47 18.09 2.94
C HIS A 19 1.70 17.25 3.29
N VAL A 20 2.40 16.68 2.29
CA VAL A 20 3.58 15.83 2.46
C VAL A 20 4.84 16.58 2.09
N HIS A 21 5.76 16.68 3.04
CA HIS A 21 7.11 17.20 2.79
C HIS A 21 8.01 16.14 2.16
N SER A 22 7.90 14.91 2.66
CA SER A 22 8.59 13.75 2.09
C SER A 22 7.92 12.44 2.50
N ALA A 23 7.90 11.47 1.59
CA ALA A 23 7.51 10.10 1.84
C ALA A 23 8.64 9.14 1.45
N VAL A 24 8.98 8.21 2.34
CA VAL A 24 10.00 7.18 2.07
C VAL A 24 9.54 5.88 2.69
N TYR A 25 9.82 4.74 2.05
CA TYR A 25 9.66 3.44 2.68
C TYR A 25 11.00 2.76 2.93
N LYS A 26 11.08 1.98 4.00
CA LYS A 26 12.21 1.12 4.32
C LYS A 26 11.72 -0.26 4.71
N LYS A 27 12.41 -1.29 4.25
CA LYS A 27 12.15 -2.67 4.68
C LYS A 27 13.00 -2.96 5.92
N SER A 28 12.37 -3.45 6.98
CA SER A 28 13.04 -3.96 8.18
C SER A 28 12.55 -5.38 8.45
N ALA A 29 13.46 -6.35 8.50
CA ALA A 29 13.12 -7.79 8.59
C ALA A 29 12.08 -8.24 7.53
N GLY A 30 12.17 -7.70 6.30
CA GLY A 30 11.23 -7.99 5.22
C GLY A 30 9.88 -7.26 5.31
N ILE A 31 9.63 -6.53 6.40
CA ILE A 31 8.40 -5.75 6.60
C ILE A 31 8.60 -4.32 6.09
N PRO A 32 7.76 -3.84 5.16
CA PRO A 32 7.79 -2.46 4.69
C PRO A 32 7.20 -1.49 5.73
N PHE A 33 8.00 -0.49 6.10
CA PHE A 33 7.59 0.66 6.90
C PHE A 33 7.61 1.92 6.03
N LEU A 34 6.49 2.63 6.00
CA LEU A 34 6.29 3.90 5.35
C LEU A 34 6.51 5.02 6.38
N TYR A 35 7.34 6.00 6.01
CA TYR A 35 7.66 7.19 6.77
C TYR A 35 7.11 8.38 5.98
N VAL A 36 6.25 9.17 6.60
CA VAL A 36 5.64 10.36 5.99
C VAL A 36 5.92 11.55 6.88
N THR A 37 6.56 12.57 6.33
CA THR A 37 6.80 13.85 7.03
C THR A 37 5.78 14.86 6.53
N SER A 38 4.99 15.46 7.42
CA SER A 38 4.00 16.50 7.06
C SER A 38 4.67 17.87 6.85
N VAL A 39 4.08 18.71 5.99
CA VAL A 39 4.56 20.09 5.72
C VAL A 39 4.20 21.05 6.85
N SER A 40 3.05 20.84 7.51
CA SER A 40 2.53 21.77 8.51
C SER A 40 1.62 21.07 9.52
N ASP A 41 1.67 21.53 10.77
CA ASP A 41 0.68 21.22 11.78
C ASP A 41 -0.50 22.21 11.71
N PRO A 42 -1.76 21.79 11.95
CA PRO A 42 -2.16 20.45 12.38
C PRO A 42 -2.34 19.49 11.19
N PHE A 43 -1.54 18.42 11.18
CA PHE A 43 -1.76 17.26 10.33
C PHE A 43 -1.96 16.06 11.26
N GLU A 44 -3.14 15.45 11.20
CA GLU A 44 -3.51 14.39 12.14
C GLU A 44 -3.44 13.00 11.50
N ILE A 45 -3.34 11.98 12.36
CA ILE A 45 -3.26 10.58 11.93
C ILE A 45 -4.40 10.18 10.97
N PRO A 46 -5.68 10.55 11.20
CA PRO A 46 -6.75 10.20 10.27
C PRO A 46 -6.57 10.77 8.86
N GLN A 47 -6.02 11.98 8.75
CA GLN A 47 -5.74 12.62 7.46
C GLN A 47 -4.59 11.91 6.74
N ALA A 48 -3.55 11.50 7.49
CA ALA A 48 -2.46 10.70 6.95
C ALA A 48 -2.94 9.33 6.44
N GLU A 49 -3.82 8.66 7.19
CA GLU A 49 -4.40 7.37 6.81
C GLU A 49 -5.28 7.46 5.56
N GLU A 50 -6.12 8.50 5.48
CA GLU A 50 -6.97 8.77 4.33
C GLU A 50 -6.14 9.03 3.07
N MET A 51 -5.14 9.90 3.17
CA MET A 51 -4.19 10.18 2.09
C MET A 51 -3.45 8.91 1.62
N ILE A 52 -2.95 8.10 2.55
CA ILE A 52 -2.27 6.84 2.22
C ILE A 52 -3.24 5.90 1.48
N LYS A 53 -4.49 5.82 1.92
CA LYS A 53 -5.52 4.98 1.30
C LYS A 53 -5.84 5.46 -0.12
N GLU A 54 -5.97 6.76 -0.34
CA GLU A 54 -6.22 7.35 -1.66
C GLU A 54 -5.05 7.10 -2.62
N ALA A 55 -3.81 7.38 -2.19
CA ALA A 55 -2.61 7.12 -2.97
C ALA A 55 -2.49 5.62 -3.31
N SER A 56 -2.80 4.74 -2.36
CA SER A 56 -2.82 3.29 -2.58
C SER A 56 -3.85 2.91 -3.65
N ALA A 57 -5.07 3.44 -3.56
CA ALA A 57 -6.14 3.16 -4.52
C ALA A 57 -5.76 3.63 -5.94
N GLN A 58 -5.09 4.78 -6.05
CA GLN A 58 -4.64 5.32 -7.34
C GLN A 58 -3.62 4.40 -8.02
N VAL A 59 -2.59 3.96 -7.30
CA VAL A 59 -1.52 3.13 -7.90
C VAL A 59 -1.95 1.68 -8.15
N MET A 60 -2.95 1.20 -7.41
CA MET A 60 -3.57 -0.11 -7.58
C MET A 60 -4.64 -0.13 -8.67
N LYS A 61 -5.08 1.02 -9.20
CA LYS A 61 -6.16 1.08 -10.20
C LYS A 61 -5.82 0.22 -11.42
N GLY A 62 -6.74 -0.70 -11.76
CA GLY A 62 -6.54 -1.65 -12.87
C GLY A 62 -5.61 -2.82 -12.56
N LYS A 63 -5.09 -2.92 -11.33
CA LYS A 63 -4.19 -4.00 -10.88
C LYS A 63 -4.89 -4.89 -9.86
N GLN A 64 -4.62 -6.19 -9.89
CA GLN A 64 -5.12 -7.12 -8.88
C GLN A 64 -4.20 -7.08 -7.65
N LEU A 65 -4.29 -5.97 -6.90
CA LEU A 65 -3.53 -5.74 -5.67
C LEU A 65 -4.47 -5.41 -4.51
N HIS A 66 -4.02 -5.74 -3.31
CA HIS A 66 -4.56 -5.24 -2.06
C HIS A 66 -3.47 -4.46 -1.33
N SER A 67 -3.91 -3.53 -0.48
CA SER A 67 -3.05 -2.79 0.43
C SER A 67 -3.55 -2.90 1.86
N GLU A 68 -2.63 -2.96 2.83
CA GLU A 68 -2.93 -2.82 4.26
C GLU A 68 -2.02 -1.75 4.85
N THR A 69 -2.61 -0.83 5.61
CA THR A 69 -1.93 0.24 6.35
C THR A 69 -2.23 0.09 7.82
N VAL A 70 -1.20 0.11 8.66
CA VAL A 70 -1.34 0.09 10.12
C VAL A 70 -0.43 1.18 10.69
N PHE A 71 -1.00 2.11 11.46
CA PHE A 71 -0.22 3.11 12.18
C PHE A 71 0.70 2.46 13.22
N VAL A 72 1.95 2.92 13.29
CA VAL A 72 2.98 2.39 14.21
C VAL A 72 3.32 3.41 15.28
N ARG A 73 3.67 4.64 14.88
CA ARG A 73 4.05 5.73 15.79
C ARG A 73 4.09 7.07 15.08
N GLN A 74 4.12 8.15 15.86
CA GLN A 74 4.38 9.51 15.41
C GLN A 74 5.48 10.13 16.29
N SER A 75 6.27 11.03 15.69
CA SER A 75 7.18 11.93 16.40
C SER A 75 7.14 13.27 15.69
N ASP A 76 6.64 14.31 16.35
CA ASP A 76 6.43 15.64 15.74
C ASP A 76 5.64 15.52 14.42
N SER A 77 6.21 15.98 13.31
CA SER A 77 5.65 15.90 11.95
C SER A 77 5.91 14.58 11.22
N LEU A 78 6.60 13.63 11.85
CA LEU A 78 6.92 12.32 11.25
C LEU A 78 5.92 11.26 11.69
N PHE A 79 5.24 10.66 10.71
CA PHE A 79 4.31 9.55 10.89
C PHE A 79 4.92 8.27 10.32
N VAL A 80 4.80 7.18 11.08
CA VAL A 80 5.31 5.86 10.67
C VAL A 80 4.16 4.87 10.59
N PHE A 81 4.06 4.21 9.44
CA PHE A 81 3.06 3.20 9.15
C PHE A 81 3.73 1.90 8.71
N ARG A 82 3.15 0.76 9.05
CA ARG A 82 3.39 -0.48 8.35
C ARG A 82 2.43 -0.52 7.16
N HIS A 83 2.97 -0.41 5.96
CA HIS A 83 2.16 -0.40 4.74
C HIS A 83 2.62 -1.50 3.79
N ARG A 84 1.73 -2.37 3.35
CA ARG A 84 2.06 -3.47 2.42
C ARG A 84 1.13 -3.48 1.22
N PHE A 85 1.71 -3.70 0.05
CA PHE A 85 1.01 -4.15 -1.16
C PHE A 85 1.18 -5.66 -1.31
N TYR A 86 0.10 -6.36 -1.66
CA TYR A 86 0.14 -7.79 -1.89
C TYR A 86 -0.87 -8.22 -2.96
N VAL A 87 -0.52 -9.25 -3.71
CA VAL A 87 -1.45 -9.88 -4.67
C VAL A 87 -2.43 -10.75 -3.86
N PRO A 88 -3.75 -10.69 -4.15
CA PRO A 88 -4.69 -11.59 -3.50
C PRO A 88 -4.30 -13.03 -3.79
N GLN A 89 -4.27 -13.87 -2.74
CA GLN A 89 -4.05 -15.30 -2.89
C GLN A 89 -5.28 -15.96 -3.53
N ARG A 90 -5.47 -15.82 -4.84
CA ARG A 90 -6.44 -16.60 -5.59
C ARG A 90 -5.80 -17.94 -5.95
N LYS A 91 -6.24 -18.99 -5.23
CA LYS A 91 -5.86 -20.41 -5.31
C LYS A 91 -4.48 -20.77 -4.75
N MET A 92 -4.47 -21.37 -3.56
CA MET A 92 -3.41 -22.30 -3.15
C MET A 92 -3.76 -23.78 -3.39
N PHE A 93 -5.00 -24.10 -3.78
CA PHE A 93 -5.37 -25.47 -4.17
C PHE A 93 -5.41 -25.60 -5.69
N CYS A 94 -4.35 -26.19 -6.26
CA CYS A 94 -4.47 -26.92 -7.51
C CYS A 94 -5.30 -28.17 -7.22
N CYS A 95 -6.43 -28.35 -7.89
CA CYS A 95 -7.24 -29.57 -7.76
C CYS A 95 -6.59 -30.81 -8.42
N GLY A 96 -5.37 -30.70 -8.94
CA GLY A 96 -4.64 -31.80 -9.58
C GLY A 96 -5.11 -32.14 -11.00
N ASN A 97 -6.16 -31.50 -11.52
CA ASN A 97 -6.79 -31.87 -12.79
C ASN A 97 -6.15 -31.25 -14.05
N LEU A 98 -4.96 -30.63 -13.97
CA LEU A 98 -4.21 -30.09 -15.12
C LEU A 98 -5.04 -29.21 -16.08
N CYS A 99 -5.97 -28.42 -15.55
CA CYS A 99 -6.85 -27.59 -16.38
C CYS A 99 -6.12 -26.35 -16.91
N ALA A 100 -6.25 -26.06 -18.22
CA ALA A 100 -5.64 -24.88 -18.85
C ALA A 100 -6.23 -23.54 -18.37
N ASP A 101 -7.53 -23.51 -18.02
CA ASP A 101 -8.25 -22.31 -17.59
C ASP A 101 -9.20 -22.64 -16.43
N CYS A 102 -8.72 -22.52 -15.19
CA CYS A 102 -9.50 -22.93 -14.03
C CYS A 102 -9.88 -21.72 -13.16
N ILE A 103 -11.01 -21.08 -13.48
CA ILE A 103 -11.68 -20.07 -12.66
C ILE A 103 -12.79 -20.72 -11.82
N ARG A 104 -12.82 -20.44 -10.51
CA ARG A 104 -13.91 -20.90 -9.63
C ARG A 104 -15.10 -19.97 -9.82
N PHE A 105 -16.13 -20.44 -10.50
CA PHE A 105 -17.43 -19.78 -10.55
C PHE A 105 -18.03 -19.76 -9.14
N ASN A 106 -18.36 -18.57 -8.64
CA ASN A 106 -19.00 -18.41 -7.33
C ASN A 106 -20.44 -17.92 -7.58
N PRO A 107 -21.43 -18.82 -7.67
CA PRO A 107 -22.82 -18.41 -7.78
C PRO A 107 -23.23 -17.76 -6.45
N ARG A 108 -23.79 -16.55 -6.55
CA ARG A 108 -24.52 -15.92 -5.45
C ARG A 108 -25.85 -16.63 -5.27
#